data_AF-A0A1G6QI40-F1
#
_entry.id   AF-A0A1G6QI40-F1
#
_cell.length_a   1.000
_cell.length_b   1.000
_cell.length_c   1.000
_cell.angle_alpha   90.00
_cell.angle_beta   90.00
_cell.angle_gamma   90.00
#
_symmetry.space_group_name_H-M   'P 1'
#
loop_
_entity.id
_entity.type
_entity.pdbx_description
1 polymer ?
#
loop_
_entity_poly.entity_id
_entity_poly.type
_entity_poly.pdbx_seq_one_letter_code
_entity_poly.pdbx_strand_id
1 'polypeptide(L)'
;MTGQRTQQTDRGADATREVEALLATGPFAVALRAAIRARGLGLERIQYRLRRKGVPVSLATLSHWQSGRCRPERPGSLAALHYLEEVLEVPAGSLLRLLTVENGGQHVAQLRQ
;
A
#
# COMPACT_ATOMS: atom_id res chain seq x y z
N MET A 1 34.65 25.47 7.41
CA MET A 1 33.57 25.93 6.52
C MET A 1 32.45 24.90 6.59
N THR A 2 31.22 25.36 6.76
CA THR A 2 30.27 24.80 7.74
C THR A 2 29.04 24.18 7.06
N GLY A 3 28.55 23.08 7.61
CA GLY A 3 27.11 22.86 7.87
C GLY A 3 26.20 22.39 6.72
N GLN A 4 26.23 21.10 6.37
CA GLN A 4 25.10 20.43 5.71
C GLN A 4 24.96 18.98 6.20
N ARG A 5 24.35 18.73 7.37
CA ARG A 5 24.07 17.34 7.80
C ARG A 5 22.75 17.09 8.56
N THR A 6 21.75 17.98 8.51
CA THR A 6 20.55 17.76 9.35
C THR A 6 19.19 17.96 8.70
N GLN A 7 19.10 18.05 7.37
CA GLN A 7 17.81 18.20 6.67
C GLN A 7 17.10 16.88 6.32
N GLN A 8 17.68 15.73 6.69
CA GLN A 8 17.20 14.42 6.21
C GLN A 8 16.02 13.86 7.02
N THR A 9 15.86 14.26 8.29
CA THR A 9 14.83 13.74 9.19
C THR A 9 13.46 14.40 9.00
N ASP A 10 13.41 15.64 8.53
CA ASP A 10 12.14 16.35 8.30
C ASP A 10 11.35 15.76 7.13
N ARG A 11 12.05 15.32 6.07
CA ARG A 11 11.42 14.71 4.87
C ARG A 11 10.72 13.37 5.18
N GLY A 12 11.17 12.65 6.20
CA GLY A 12 10.53 11.40 6.63
C GLY A 12 9.21 11.64 7.35
N ALA A 13 9.15 12.69 8.18
CA ALA A 13 7.93 13.12 8.86
C ALA A 13 6.92 13.67 7.86
N ASP A 14 7.37 14.46 6.87
CA ASP A 14 6.53 14.98 5.81
C ASP A 14 5.94 13.85 4.96
N ALA A 15 6.75 12.89 4.52
CA ALA A 15 6.28 11.71 3.78
C ALA A 15 5.26 10.87 4.58
N THR A 16 5.42 10.79 5.91
CA THR A 16 4.45 10.08 6.77
C THR A 16 3.11 10.83 6.80
N ARG A 17 3.13 12.16 6.96
CA ARG A 17 1.90 12.98 6.93
C ARG A 17 1.22 12.97 5.57
N GLU A 18 1.99 13.00 4.48
CA GLU A 18 1.47 12.84 3.12
C GLU A 18 0.76 11.48 2.97
N VAL A 19 1.36 10.40 3.50
CA VAL A 19 0.75 9.08 3.51
C VAL A 19 -0.54 9.08 4.32
N GLU A 20 -0.57 9.67 5.51
CA GLU A 20 -1.79 9.77 6.33
C GLU A 20 -2.91 10.55 5.62
N ALA A 21 -2.59 11.66 4.96
CA ALA A 21 -3.55 12.41 4.16
C ALA A 21 -4.10 11.59 2.98
N LEU A 22 -3.23 10.85 2.29
CA LEU A 22 -3.62 9.95 1.21
C LEU A 22 -4.46 8.77 1.70
N LEU A 23 -4.17 8.24 2.90
CA LEU A 23 -4.96 7.18 3.54
C LEU A 23 -6.36 7.67 3.97
N ALA A 24 -6.53 8.98 4.20
CA ALA A 24 -7.81 9.56 4.59
C ALA A 24 -8.74 9.80 3.39
N THR A 25 -8.22 10.35 2.28
CA THR A 25 -9.04 10.82 1.16
C THR A 25 -8.47 10.53 -0.23
N GLY A 26 -7.27 9.94 -0.30
CA GLY A 26 -6.58 9.68 -1.56
C GLY A 26 -6.97 8.33 -2.16
N PRO A 27 -6.73 8.12 -3.47
CA PRO A 27 -6.96 6.82 -4.08
C PRO A 27 -6.00 5.77 -3.51
N PHE A 28 -6.53 4.57 -3.25
CA PHE A 28 -5.85 3.38 -2.75
C PHE A 28 -4.50 3.14 -3.44
N ALA A 29 -4.46 3.23 -4.76
CA ALA A 29 -3.25 3.00 -5.54
C ALA A 29 -2.12 4.00 -5.20
N VAL A 30 -2.50 5.27 -4.98
CA VAL A 30 -1.56 6.34 -4.62
C VAL A 30 -1.15 6.23 -3.15
N ALA A 31 -2.11 5.99 -2.25
CA ALA A 31 -1.85 5.77 -0.83
C ALA A 31 -0.91 4.57 -0.59
N LEU A 32 -1.15 3.45 -1.29
CA LEU A 32 -0.30 2.27 -1.24
C LEU A 32 1.12 2.56 -1.73
N ARG A 33 1.26 3.26 -2.87
CA ARG A 33 2.58 3.61 -3.40
C ARG A 33 3.34 4.53 -2.46
N ALA A 34 2.66 5.52 -1.89
CA ALA A 34 3.24 6.45 -0.93
C ALA A 34 3.70 5.72 0.34
N ALA A 35 2.88 4.83 0.90
CA ALA A 35 3.22 4.04 2.08
C ALA A 35 4.44 3.12 1.84
N ILE A 36 4.50 2.47 0.69
CA ILE A 36 5.65 1.64 0.28
C ILE A 36 6.92 2.50 0.19
N ARG A 37 6.82 3.69 -0.41
CA ARG A 37 7.95 4.62 -0.57
C ARG A 37 8.43 5.18 0.77
N ALA A 38 7.51 5.54 1.66
CA ALA A 38 7.82 6.03 3.00
C ALA A 38 8.57 4.96 3.83
N ARG A 39 8.22 3.67 3.66
CA ARG A 39 8.93 2.56 4.30
C ARG A 39 10.19 2.09 3.59
N GLY A 40 10.43 2.52 2.35
CA GLY A 40 11.57 2.07 1.56
C GLY A 40 11.57 0.56 1.30
N LEU A 41 10.39 -0.07 1.26
CA LEU A 41 10.25 -1.51 1.02
C LEU A 41 10.05 -1.78 -0.48
N GLY A 42 10.77 -2.77 -1.00
CA GLY A 42 10.52 -3.28 -2.35
C GLY A 42 9.31 -4.22 -2.40
N LEU A 43 8.64 -4.29 -3.54
CA LEU A 43 7.53 -5.20 -3.80
C LEU A 43 7.87 -6.68 -3.54
N GLU A 44 9.09 -7.10 -3.88
CA GLU A 44 9.60 -8.45 -3.58
C GLU A 44 9.62 -8.76 -2.08
N ARG A 45 10.06 -7.79 -1.26
CA ARG A 45 10.15 -7.97 0.20
C ARG A 45 8.76 -8.03 0.82
N ILE A 46 7.82 -7.25 0.29
CA ILE A 46 6.41 -7.31 0.67
C ILE A 46 5.82 -8.68 0.31
N GLN A 47 5.98 -9.12 -0.94
CA GLN A 47 5.54 -10.45 -1.39
C GLN A 47 6.11 -11.56 -0.51
N TYR A 48 7.40 -11.53 -0.20
CA TYR A 48 8.05 -12.53 0.63
C TYR A 48 7.42 -12.60 2.02
N ARG A 49 7.12 -11.45 2.63
CA ARG A 49 6.45 -11.38 3.94
C ARG A 49 5.02 -11.93 3.89
N LEU A 50 4.27 -11.59 2.84
CA LEU A 50 2.91 -12.11 2.62
C LEU A 50 2.90 -13.64 2.44
N ARG A 51 3.82 -14.18 1.64
CA ARG A 51 3.99 -15.63 1.47
C ARG A 51 4.30 -16.33 2.78
N ARG A 52 5.16 -15.75 3.63
CA ARG A 52 5.48 -16.30 4.97
C ARG A 52 4.29 -16.30 5.92
N LYS A 53 3.33 -15.40 5.74
CA LYS A 53 2.08 -15.32 6.51
C LYS A 53 0.99 -16.27 5.98
N GLY A 54 1.29 -17.08 4.97
CA GLY A 54 0.33 -18.02 4.38
C GLY A 54 -0.57 -17.40 3.31
N VAL A 55 -0.27 -16.18 2.85
CA VAL A 55 -1.05 -15.48 1.83
C VAL A 55 -0.19 -15.17 0.61
N PRO A 56 -0.08 -16.10 -0.35
CA PRO A 56 0.73 -15.89 -1.54
C PRO A 56 0.06 -14.87 -2.47
N VAL A 57 0.76 -13.76 -2.74
CA VAL A 57 0.35 -12.73 -3.71
C VAL A 57 1.47 -12.54 -4.73
N SER A 58 1.14 -12.57 -6.03
CA SER A 58 2.13 -12.38 -7.10
C SER A 58 2.57 -10.92 -7.19
N LEU A 59 3.81 -10.69 -7.63
CA LEU A 59 4.37 -9.35 -7.88
C LEU A 59 3.52 -8.59 -8.90
N ALA A 60 3.07 -9.31 -9.94
CA ALA A 60 2.11 -8.80 -10.90
C ALA A 60 0.85 -8.30 -10.21
N THR A 61 0.25 -9.07 -9.30
CA THR A 61 -0.94 -8.68 -8.54
C THR A 61 -0.70 -7.40 -7.72
N LEU A 62 0.44 -7.32 -7.00
CA LEU A 62 0.80 -6.11 -6.25
C LEU A 62 0.99 -4.89 -7.18
N SER A 63 1.60 -5.08 -8.35
CA SER A 63 1.77 -4.03 -9.35
C SER A 63 0.43 -3.54 -9.94
N HIS A 64 -0.51 -4.47 -10.16
CA HIS A 64 -1.87 -4.12 -10.58
C HIS A 64 -2.64 -3.35 -9.50
N TRP A 65 -2.42 -3.68 -8.22
CA TRP A 65 -2.98 -2.93 -7.08
C TRP A 65 -2.43 -1.49 -7.04
N GLN A 66 -1.13 -1.30 -7.27
CA GLN A 66 -0.50 0.04 -7.35
C GLN A 66 -0.91 0.87 -8.57
N SER A 67 -1.46 0.22 -9.59
CA SER A 67 -1.93 0.89 -10.81
C SER A 67 -3.44 1.14 -10.79
N GLY A 68 -4.15 0.67 -9.74
CA GLY A 68 -5.61 0.71 -9.67
C GLY A 68 -6.30 -0.17 -10.72
N ARG A 69 -5.56 -1.05 -11.40
CA ARG A 69 -6.08 -1.94 -12.47
C ARG A 69 -6.78 -3.17 -11.93
N CYS A 70 -6.47 -3.60 -10.71
CA CYS A 70 -7.06 -4.76 -10.07
C CYS A 70 -7.14 -4.50 -8.56
N ARG A 71 -8.19 -4.97 -7.88
CA ARG A 71 -8.41 -4.73 -6.45
C ARG A 71 -8.48 -6.04 -5.65
N PRO A 72 -8.08 -6.04 -4.38
CA PRO A 72 -8.20 -7.22 -3.51
C PRO A 72 -9.66 -7.42 -3.05
N GLU A 73 -10.47 -8.19 -3.79
CA GLU A 73 -11.86 -8.48 -3.42
C GLU A 73 -12.03 -9.84 -2.72
N ARG A 74 -11.08 -10.75 -2.93
CA ARG A 74 -11.16 -12.11 -2.36
C ARG A 74 -10.74 -12.11 -0.90
N PRO A 75 -11.31 -12.99 -0.05
CA PRO A 75 -10.94 -13.08 1.37
C PRO A 75 -9.44 -13.31 1.59
N GLY A 76 -8.77 -14.08 0.71
CA GLY A 76 -7.31 -14.22 0.74
C GLY A 76 -6.56 -12.92 0.43
N SER A 77 -7.06 -12.11 -0.50
CA SER A 77 -6.44 -10.81 -0.82
C SER A 77 -6.70 -9.75 0.25
N LEU A 78 -7.86 -9.80 0.92
CA LEU A 78 -8.15 -8.97 2.09
C LEU A 78 -7.23 -9.32 3.26
N ALA A 79 -6.96 -10.61 3.49
CA ALA A 79 -5.95 -11.04 4.47
C ALA A 79 -4.56 -10.52 4.10
N ALA A 80 -4.17 -10.59 2.82
CA ALA A 80 -2.91 -9.99 2.36
C ALA A 80 -2.86 -8.49 2.60
N LEU A 81 -3.98 -7.78 2.38
CA LEU A 81 -4.04 -6.35 2.62
C LEU A 81 -3.83 -6.01 4.10
N HIS A 82 -4.43 -6.79 5.01
CA HIS A 82 -4.23 -6.60 6.45
C HIS A 82 -2.75 -6.76 6.85
N TYR A 83 -2.08 -7.81 6.37
CA TYR A 83 -0.65 -8.01 6.61
C TYR A 83 0.22 -6.95 5.92
N LEU A 84 -0.22 -6.43 4.79
CA LEU A 84 0.44 -5.34 4.10
C LEU A 84 0.40 -4.06 4.93
N GLU A 85 -0.75 -3.75 5.54
CA GLU A 85 -0.89 -2.61 6.45
C GLU A 85 0.04 -2.73 7.65
N GLU A 86 0.17 -3.91 8.25
CA GLU A 86 1.13 -4.17 9.34
C GLU A 86 2.59 -3.97 8.88
N VAL A 87 2.94 -4.48 7.69
CA VAL A 87 4.32 -4.36 7.15
C VAL A 87 4.66 -2.93 6.78
N LEU A 88 3.67 -2.15 6.35
CA LEU A 88 3.82 -0.73 6.04
C LEU A 88 3.71 0.15 7.29
N GLU A 89 3.36 -0.44 8.44
CA GLU A 89 3.10 0.25 9.71
C GLU A 89 2.08 1.39 9.54
N VAL A 90 1.03 1.14 8.75
CA VAL A 90 -0.12 2.04 8.59
C VAL A 90 -1.29 1.55 9.43
N PRO A 91 -2.23 2.42 9.83
CA PRO A 91 -3.38 1.99 10.64
C PRO A 91 -4.21 0.96 9.87
N ALA A 92 -4.49 -0.17 10.52
CA ALA A 92 -5.26 -1.26 9.92
C ALA A 92 -6.64 -0.77 9.47
N GLY A 93 -7.07 -1.20 8.28
CA GLY A 93 -8.33 -0.77 7.68
C GLY A 93 -8.29 0.61 7.02
N SER A 94 -7.16 1.34 7.05
CA SER A 94 -7.01 2.58 6.28
C SER A 94 -7.10 2.32 4.78
N LEU A 95 -6.36 1.32 4.29
CA LEU A 95 -6.39 0.96 2.88
C LEU A 95 -7.73 0.32 2.49
N LEU A 96 -8.31 -0.47 3.40
CA LEU A 96 -9.64 -1.07 3.20
C LEU A 96 -10.74 0.00 3.09
N ARG A 97 -10.63 1.07 3.89
CA ARG A 97 -11.54 2.22 3.84
C ARG A 97 -11.48 2.92 2.49
N LEU A 98 -10.27 3.12 1.96
CA LEU A 98 -10.12 3.71 0.63
C LEU A 98 -10.83 2.88 -0.42
N LEU A 99 -10.64 1.55 -0.40
CA LEU A 99 -11.33 0.65 -1.31
C LEU A 99 -12.85 0.85 -1.27
N THR A 100 -13.47 0.97 -0.08
CA THR A 100 -14.92 1.19 0.00
C THR A 100 -15.39 2.56 -0.53
N VAL A 101 -14.58 3.61 -0.42
CA VAL A 101 -14.93 4.96 -0.91
C VAL A 101 -14.91 5.01 -2.43
N GLU A 102 -13.90 4.40 -3.06
CA GLU A 102 -13.79 4.35 -4.52
C GLU A 102 -14.43 3.12 -5.15
N ASN A 103 -15.18 2.32 -4.39
CA ASN A 103 -16.03 1.23 -4.91
C ASN A 103 -17.32 1.75 -5.57
N GLY A 104 -17.65 3.05 -5.46
CA GLY A 104 -18.88 3.64 -6.01
C GLY A 104 -19.03 3.65 -7.55
N GLY A 105 -18.10 3.09 -8.33
CA GLY A 105 -18.18 3.15 -9.80
C GLY A 105 -17.37 2.16 -10.62
N GLN A 106 -16.78 1.10 -10.03
CA GLN A 106 -15.91 0.17 -10.78
C GLN A 106 -16.28 -1.29 -10.52
N HIS A 107 -17.38 -1.75 -11.12
CA HIS A 107 -17.70 -3.16 -11.26
C HIS A 107 -17.00 -3.70 -12.53
N VAL A 108 -16.54 -4.95 -12.45
CA VAL A 108 -16.13 -5.86 -13.56
C VAL A 108 -14.77 -5.62 -14.27
N ALA A 109 -13.72 -6.28 -13.78
CA ALA A 109 -12.64 -6.80 -14.63
C ALA A 109 -11.93 -8.01 -13.99
N GLN A 110 -12.56 -9.15 -14.21
CA GLN A 110 -12.07 -10.53 -14.29
C GLN A 110 -10.55 -10.79 -14.56
N LEU A 111 -10.07 -11.91 -13.99
CA LEU A 111 -9.29 -13.01 -14.60
C LEU A 111 -7.75 -13.15 -14.39
N ARG A 112 -7.40 -14.34 -13.87
CA ARG A 112 -6.23 -15.24 -14.09
C ARG A 112 -4.85 -14.93 -13.45
N GLN A 113 -4.46 -15.92 -12.62
CA GLN A 113 -3.13 -16.30 -12.09
C GLN A 113 -2.79 -15.77 -10.69
#